data_AF-A0A7J4CZH0-F1
#
_entry.id   AF-A0A7J4CZH0-F1
#
_cell.length_a   1.000
_cell.length_b   1.000
_cell.length_c   1.000
_cell.angle_alpha   90.00
_cell.angle_beta   90.00
_cell.angle_gamma   90.00
#
_symmetry.space_group_name_H-M   'P 1'
#
loop_
_entity.id
_entity.type
_entity.pdbx_description
1 polymer ?
#
loop_
_entity_poly.entity_id
_entity_poly.type
_entity_poly.pdbx_seq_one_letter_code
_entity_poly.pdbx_strand_id
1 'polypeptide(L)'
;MVHESLPFETNHIKPMSLGELERGGKRMADEYEKVVLDGANIIHNDTGIEKKDNEGNQITQIRPERLEGAISHCEELGWPTIAFLKTGTYLWAKDLADSDSPYMGDLDILERLIRDRKVVLISVKKEDIYWIDFALKENAIIVTHDKFKEELDKYPEKDWKDIEARTLRGHQFISDKFILPGLMKKKSIQETPPDFVPFSKFEQLREEVEELQQMVRELMPNNQTNLEILQAVTNQALSNGKRAGTAHFHRIVGSAILGLDLSTYPKSWPKGWSKTLSKKLGFKGKFYEELIKQSSKKICVTTKKGTKEIFYC
;
A
#
# COMPACT_ATOMS: atom_id res chain seq x y z
N MET A 1 -29.69 -63.25 12.01
CA MET A 1 -29.62 -61.96 11.30
C MET A 1 -29.35 -60.90 12.35
N VAL A 2 -28.12 -60.41 12.37
CA VAL A 2 -27.61 -59.45 13.36
C VAL A 2 -27.96 -58.06 12.84
N HIS A 3 -28.75 -57.30 13.59
CA HIS A 3 -28.91 -55.86 13.40
C HIS A 3 -28.10 -55.18 14.51
N GLU A 4 -26.84 -54.86 14.22
CA GLU A 4 -26.08 -53.90 15.00
C GLU A 4 -26.60 -52.49 14.68
N SER A 5 -27.12 -51.83 15.70
CA SER A 5 -27.48 -50.40 15.67
C SER A 5 -26.35 -49.66 16.37
N LEU A 6 -25.56 -48.89 15.62
CA LEU A 6 -24.51 -48.02 16.17
C LEU A 6 -25.14 -46.82 16.91
N PRO A 7 -24.67 -46.44 18.11
CA PRO A 7 -25.12 -45.22 18.76
C PRO A 7 -24.41 -44.00 18.13
N PHE A 8 -25.21 -42.99 17.76
CA PHE A 8 -24.75 -41.65 17.43
C PHE A 8 -24.13 -40.99 18.67
N GLU A 9 -22.81 -40.84 18.71
CA GLU A 9 -22.15 -39.92 19.64
C GLU A 9 -22.41 -38.48 19.20
N THR A 10 -23.36 -37.82 19.86
CA THR A 10 -23.48 -36.37 19.80
C THR A 10 -22.32 -35.75 20.58
N ASN A 11 -21.31 -35.26 19.85
CA ASN A 11 -20.31 -34.36 20.43
C ASN A 11 -21.02 -33.12 20.98
N HIS A 12 -21.16 -33.07 22.31
CA HIS A 12 -21.60 -31.89 23.03
C HIS A 12 -20.57 -30.78 22.85
N ILE A 13 -20.81 -29.90 21.87
CA ILE A 13 -20.21 -28.57 21.85
C ILE A 13 -20.77 -27.85 23.07
N LYS A 14 -19.94 -27.68 24.11
CA LYS A 14 -20.27 -26.81 25.24
C LYS A 14 -20.56 -25.41 24.67
N PRO A 15 -21.74 -24.82 24.91
CA PRO A 15 -21.95 -23.43 24.57
C PRO A 15 -21.01 -22.59 25.44
N MET A 16 -20.08 -21.87 24.81
CA MET A 16 -19.27 -20.87 25.51
C MET A 16 -20.20 -19.83 26.13
N SER A 17 -19.94 -19.46 27.37
CA SER A 17 -20.76 -18.47 28.04
C SER A 17 -20.56 -17.08 27.41
N LEU A 18 -21.59 -16.25 27.43
CA LEU A 18 -21.53 -14.86 26.94
C LEU A 18 -20.35 -14.10 27.58
N GLY A 19 -20.01 -14.40 28.84
CA GLY A 19 -18.88 -13.82 29.56
C GLY A 19 -17.49 -14.33 29.17
N GLU A 20 -17.37 -15.43 28.42
CA GLU A 20 -16.12 -15.90 27.81
C GLU A 20 -15.93 -15.29 26.40
N LEU A 21 -17.02 -15.13 25.64
CA LEU A 21 -17.06 -14.34 24.40
C LEU A 21 -16.71 -12.87 24.66
N GLU A 22 -17.24 -12.28 25.72
CA GLU A 22 -16.94 -10.90 26.11
C GLU A 22 -15.51 -10.73 26.65
N ARG A 23 -14.94 -11.73 27.33
CA ARG A 23 -13.56 -11.68 27.84
C ARG A 23 -12.51 -11.97 26.77
N GLY A 24 -12.78 -12.88 25.84
CA GLY A 24 -11.96 -13.13 24.65
C GLY A 24 -12.00 -11.93 23.69
N GLY A 25 -13.20 -11.38 23.45
CA GLY A 25 -13.39 -10.18 22.64
C GLY A 25 -12.81 -8.90 23.27
N LYS A 26 -12.79 -8.78 24.61
CA LYS A 26 -12.18 -7.62 25.30
C LYS A 26 -10.66 -7.57 25.21
N ARG A 27 -9.97 -8.71 25.07
CA ARG A 27 -8.50 -8.75 24.89
C ARG A 27 -8.08 -8.46 23.44
N MET A 28 -8.81 -9.02 22.46
CA MET A 28 -8.40 -8.93 21.05
C MET A 28 -8.43 -7.52 20.45
N ALA A 29 -9.32 -6.63 20.89
CA ALA A 29 -9.46 -5.30 20.29
C ALA A 29 -8.39 -4.28 20.72
N ASP A 30 -7.69 -4.52 21.85
CA ASP A 30 -6.69 -3.58 22.40
C ASP A 30 -5.25 -3.99 22.05
N GLU A 31 -5.03 -5.19 21.48
CA GLU A 31 -3.70 -5.74 21.24
C GLU A 31 -3.26 -5.66 19.77
N TYR A 32 -4.16 -5.47 18.80
CA TYR A 32 -3.83 -5.52 17.38
C TYR A 32 -4.05 -4.20 16.65
N GLU A 33 -3.20 -3.92 15.66
CA GLU A 33 -3.18 -2.64 14.96
C GLU A 33 -4.04 -2.64 13.69
N LYS A 34 -4.10 -3.77 12.99
CA LYS A 34 -4.74 -3.88 11.66
C LYS A 34 -5.28 -5.27 11.37
N VAL A 35 -5.96 -5.38 10.24
CA VAL A 35 -6.45 -6.65 9.69
C VAL A 35 -5.73 -6.96 8.38
N VAL A 36 -5.25 -8.20 8.26
CA VAL A 36 -4.66 -8.76 7.04
C VAL A 36 -5.58 -9.86 6.51
N LEU A 37 -6.05 -9.70 5.28
CA LEU A 37 -6.90 -10.67 4.60
C LEU A 37 -6.08 -11.52 3.64
N ASP A 38 -6.36 -12.83 3.65
CA ASP A 38 -5.97 -13.73 2.56
C ASP A 38 -6.90 -13.49 1.36
N GLY A 39 -6.45 -12.70 0.40
CA GLY A 39 -7.25 -12.26 -0.73
C GLY A 39 -7.72 -13.41 -1.61
N ALA A 40 -6.92 -14.48 -1.75
CA ALA A 40 -7.32 -15.64 -2.53
C ALA A 40 -8.45 -16.40 -1.83
N ASN A 41 -8.32 -16.59 -0.52
CA ASN A 41 -9.35 -17.25 0.28
C ASN A 41 -10.69 -16.49 0.24
N ILE A 42 -10.65 -15.15 0.21
CA ILE A 42 -11.85 -14.30 0.14
C ILE A 42 -12.47 -14.29 -1.26
N ILE A 43 -11.68 -14.06 -2.31
CA ILE A 43 -12.18 -13.95 -3.70
C ILE A 43 -12.82 -15.25 -4.18
N HIS A 44 -12.25 -16.39 -3.78
CA HIS A 44 -12.74 -17.72 -4.14
C HIS A 44 -13.77 -18.28 -3.15
N ASN A 45 -14.19 -17.51 -2.13
CA ASN A 45 -15.13 -18.01 -1.14
C ASN A 45 -16.55 -18.12 -1.73
N ASP A 46 -16.92 -19.33 -2.15
CA ASP A 46 -18.26 -19.64 -2.67
C ASP A 46 -19.25 -20.08 -1.60
N THR A 47 -18.89 -19.99 -0.31
CA THR A 47 -19.77 -20.38 0.80
C THR A 47 -21.08 -19.59 0.73
N GLY A 48 -22.21 -20.30 0.68
CA GLY A 48 -23.55 -19.71 0.60
C GLY A 48 -24.05 -19.39 -0.82
N ILE A 49 -23.20 -19.53 -1.85
CA ILE A 49 -23.52 -19.26 -3.26
C ILE A 49 -22.78 -20.23 -4.21
N GLU A 50 -22.63 -21.48 -3.77
CA GLU A 50 -21.95 -22.54 -4.52
C GLU A 50 -22.60 -22.73 -5.90
N LYS A 51 -21.78 -22.66 -6.95
CA LYS A 51 -22.20 -23.03 -8.30
C LYS A 51 -21.63 -24.41 -8.64
N LYS A 52 -22.50 -25.25 -9.19
CA LYS A 52 -22.13 -26.54 -9.74
C LYS A 52 -22.39 -26.57 -11.23
N ASP A 53 -21.54 -27.27 -11.97
CA ASP A 53 -21.81 -27.58 -13.36
C ASP A 53 -22.91 -28.64 -13.50
N ASN A 54 -23.22 -29.00 -14.75
CA ASN A 54 -24.25 -30.00 -15.05
C ASN A 54 -23.88 -31.42 -14.56
N GLU A 55 -22.62 -31.65 -14.19
CA GLU A 55 -22.10 -32.93 -13.69
C GLU A 55 -22.01 -32.94 -12.15
N GLY A 56 -22.34 -31.82 -11.50
CA GLY A 56 -22.31 -31.65 -10.05
C GLY A 56 -20.94 -31.24 -9.51
N ASN A 57 -19.95 -30.93 -10.35
CA ASN A 57 -18.65 -30.44 -9.93
C ASN A 57 -18.75 -28.97 -9.52
N GLN A 58 -18.04 -28.59 -8.45
CA GLN A 58 -17.99 -27.20 -8.00
C GLN A 58 -17.23 -26.34 -9.01
N ILE A 59 -17.83 -25.21 -9.39
CA ILE A 59 -17.21 -24.24 -10.28
C ILE A 59 -16.53 -23.16 -9.46
N THR A 60 -15.22 -23.03 -9.59
CA THR A 60 -14.45 -21.96 -8.95
C THR A 60 -14.77 -20.61 -9.57
N GLN A 61 -15.14 -19.64 -8.74
CA GLN A 61 -15.39 -18.26 -9.16
C GLN A 61 -14.29 -17.31 -8.67
N ILE A 62 -14.13 -16.18 -9.37
CA ILE A 62 -13.31 -15.05 -8.93
C ILE A 62 -14.24 -13.85 -8.80
N ARG A 63 -14.52 -13.42 -7.56
CA ARG A 63 -15.41 -12.28 -7.27
C ARG A 63 -14.67 -11.17 -6.53
N PRO A 64 -14.13 -10.16 -7.24
CA PRO A 64 -13.53 -8.98 -6.62
C PRO A 64 -14.45 -8.23 -5.65
N GLU A 65 -15.76 -8.25 -5.87
CA GLU A 65 -16.79 -7.65 -5.01
C GLU A 65 -16.74 -8.21 -3.59
N ARG A 66 -16.45 -9.52 -3.46
CA ARG A 66 -16.30 -10.19 -2.16
C ARG A 66 -15.14 -9.58 -1.38
N LEU A 67 -14.04 -9.31 -2.07
CA LEU A 67 -12.85 -8.72 -1.45
C LEU A 67 -13.08 -7.27 -1.05
N GLU A 68 -13.75 -6.47 -1.90
CA GLU A 68 -14.16 -5.11 -1.55
C GLU A 68 -15.09 -5.10 -0.32
N GLY A 69 -16.09 -5.99 -0.30
CA GLY A 69 -17.03 -6.11 0.83
C GLY A 69 -16.33 -6.52 2.12
N ALA A 70 -15.37 -7.45 2.05
CA ALA A 70 -14.58 -7.86 3.22
C ALA A 70 -13.70 -6.74 3.76
N ILE A 71 -13.03 -5.99 2.88
CA ILE A 71 -12.21 -4.83 3.26
C ILE A 71 -13.09 -3.75 3.91
N SER A 72 -14.19 -3.39 3.25
CA SER A 72 -15.11 -2.35 3.72
C SER A 72 -15.70 -2.71 5.09
N HIS A 73 -16.12 -3.97 5.29
CA HIS A 73 -16.63 -4.43 6.57
C HIS A 73 -15.62 -4.25 7.71
N CYS A 74 -14.36 -4.61 7.50
CA CYS A 74 -13.32 -4.45 8.51
C CYS A 74 -13.05 -2.95 8.79
N GLU A 75 -13.05 -2.11 7.76
CA GLU A 75 -12.82 -0.66 7.87
C GLU A 75 -13.98 0.06 8.56
N GLU A 76 -15.22 -0.34 8.31
CA GLU A 76 -16.41 0.17 9.01
C GLU A 76 -16.37 -0.17 10.52
N LEU A 77 -15.75 -1.29 10.87
CA LEU A 77 -15.46 -1.67 12.25
C LEU A 77 -14.27 -0.91 12.86
N GLY A 78 -13.63 -0.01 12.09
CA GLY A 78 -12.51 0.83 12.52
C GLY A 78 -11.14 0.22 12.31
N TRP A 79 -11.03 -0.89 11.59
CA TRP A 79 -9.75 -1.57 11.37
C TRP A 79 -9.10 -1.16 10.05
N PRO A 80 -7.87 -0.60 10.07
CA PRO A 80 -7.07 -0.51 8.85
C PRO A 80 -6.90 -1.90 8.25
N THR A 81 -7.21 -2.06 6.97
CA THR A 81 -7.28 -3.39 6.34
C THR A 81 -6.47 -3.46 5.07
N ILE A 82 -5.75 -4.57 4.89
CA ILE A 82 -4.98 -4.88 3.69
C ILE A 82 -5.17 -6.35 3.32
N ALA A 83 -5.27 -6.62 2.03
CA ALA A 83 -5.39 -7.98 1.51
C ALA A 83 -4.13 -8.36 0.71
N PHE A 84 -3.72 -9.62 0.81
CA PHE A 84 -2.63 -10.17 0.01
C PHE A 84 -3.17 -11.12 -1.04
N LEU A 85 -2.68 -10.99 -2.28
CA LEU A 85 -3.11 -11.84 -3.38
C LEU A 85 -1.89 -12.30 -4.19
N LYS A 86 -1.80 -13.59 -4.52
CA LYS A 86 -0.75 -14.10 -5.41
C LYS A 86 -0.96 -13.54 -6.81
N THR A 87 0.13 -13.13 -7.47
CA THR A 87 0.09 -12.59 -8.85
C THR A 87 -0.55 -13.57 -9.83
N GLY A 88 -0.43 -14.87 -9.57
CA GLY A 88 -1.06 -15.92 -10.39
C GLY A 88 -2.58 -15.84 -10.35
N THR A 89 -3.18 -15.62 -9.18
CA THR A 89 -4.63 -15.42 -9.06
C THR A 89 -5.11 -14.18 -9.79
N TYR A 90 -4.34 -13.09 -9.72
CA TYR A 90 -4.63 -11.87 -10.49
C TYR A 90 -4.55 -12.11 -12.01
N LEU A 91 -3.52 -12.81 -12.50
CA LEU A 91 -3.41 -13.13 -13.92
C LEU A 91 -4.57 -14.01 -14.39
N TRP A 92 -4.95 -15.00 -13.59
CA TRP A 92 -6.13 -15.83 -13.89
C TRP A 92 -7.42 -15.00 -13.93
N ALA A 93 -7.57 -14.02 -13.04
CA ALA A 93 -8.70 -13.09 -13.08
C ALA A 93 -8.72 -12.26 -14.38
N LYS A 94 -7.56 -11.82 -14.88
CA LYS A 94 -7.47 -11.14 -16.18
C LYS A 94 -7.89 -12.06 -17.32
N ASP A 95 -7.36 -13.28 -17.37
CA ASP A 95 -7.68 -14.24 -18.42
C ASP A 95 -9.19 -14.57 -18.46
N LEU A 96 -9.84 -14.66 -17.29
CA LEU A 96 -11.28 -14.87 -17.21
C LEU A 96 -12.08 -13.63 -17.63
N ALA A 97 -11.60 -12.42 -17.34
CA ALA A 97 -12.23 -11.19 -17.78
C ALA A 97 -12.11 -11.00 -19.31
N ASP A 98 -10.92 -11.25 -19.86
CA ASP A 98 -10.64 -11.16 -21.30
C ASP A 98 -11.45 -12.18 -22.12
N SER A 99 -11.93 -13.26 -21.47
CA SER A 99 -12.80 -14.27 -22.07
C SER A 99 -14.29 -14.09 -21.76
N ASP A 100 -14.69 -12.95 -21.18
CA ASP A 100 -16.08 -12.64 -20.77
C ASP A 100 -16.73 -13.77 -19.94
N SER A 101 -15.94 -14.42 -19.08
CA SER A 101 -16.40 -15.57 -18.31
C SER A 101 -17.45 -15.16 -17.27
N PRO A 102 -18.60 -15.87 -17.17
CA PRO A 102 -19.61 -15.59 -16.15
C PRO A 102 -19.14 -15.90 -14.72
N TYR A 103 -17.97 -16.52 -14.57
CA TYR A 103 -17.34 -16.86 -13.29
C TYR A 103 -16.37 -15.78 -12.80
N MET A 104 -16.16 -14.72 -13.59
CA MET A 104 -15.40 -13.53 -13.22
C MET A 104 -16.34 -12.38 -12.87
N GLY A 105 -16.08 -11.72 -11.74
CA GLY A 105 -16.75 -10.49 -11.34
C GLY A 105 -16.13 -9.27 -12.01
N ASP A 106 -16.41 -8.09 -11.49
CA ASP A 106 -15.87 -6.84 -12.03
C ASP A 106 -14.36 -6.70 -11.73
N LEU A 107 -13.55 -6.85 -12.78
CA LEU A 107 -12.10 -6.73 -12.70
C LEU A 107 -11.65 -5.32 -12.28
N ASP A 108 -12.41 -4.27 -12.63
CA ASP A 108 -12.06 -2.88 -12.32
C ASP A 108 -12.05 -2.65 -10.81
N ILE A 109 -12.85 -3.39 -10.04
CA ILE A 109 -12.81 -3.39 -8.58
C ILE A 109 -11.45 -3.88 -8.09
N LEU A 110 -10.97 -5.01 -8.62
CA LEU A 110 -9.68 -5.57 -8.21
C LEU A 110 -8.52 -4.62 -8.59
N GLU A 111 -8.54 -4.05 -9.79
CA GLU A 111 -7.52 -3.10 -10.23
C GLU A 111 -7.51 -1.82 -9.39
N ARG A 112 -8.69 -1.31 -9.02
CA ARG A 112 -8.83 -0.18 -8.09
C ARG A 112 -8.26 -0.52 -6.71
N LEU A 113 -8.62 -1.66 -6.13
CA LEU A 113 -8.12 -2.07 -4.82
C LEU A 113 -6.59 -2.22 -4.79
N ILE A 114 -5.99 -2.71 -5.89
CA ILE A 114 -4.53 -2.76 -6.05
C ILE A 114 -3.93 -1.36 -6.11
N ARG A 115 -4.49 -0.48 -6.95
CA ARG A 115 -4.03 0.90 -7.11
C ARG A 115 -4.09 1.69 -5.80
N ASP A 116 -5.16 1.48 -5.03
CA ASP A 116 -5.41 2.15 -3.75
C ASP A 116 -4.62 1.50 -2.59
N ARG A 117 -3.76 0.52 -2.91
CA ARG A 117 -2.90 -0.23 -1.97
C ARG A 117 -3.67 -0.99 -0.89
N LYS A 118 -4.95 -1.26 -1.13
CA LYS A 118 -5.78 -2.15 -0.29
C LYS A 118 -5.49 -3.62 -0.60
N VAL A 119 -5.04 -3.92 -1.81
CA VAL A 119 -4.58 -5.25 -2.23
C VAL A 119 -3.11 -5.20 -2.61
N VAL A 120 -2.30 -6.06 -2.01
CA VAL A 120 -0.87 -6.22 -2.32
C VAL A 120 -0.66 -7.51 -3.10
N LEU A 121 -0.12 -7.37 -4.30
CA LEU A 121 0.27 -8.51 -5.11
C LEU A 121 1.61 -9.09 -4.64
N ILE A 122 1.63 -10.38 -4.36
CA ILE A 122 2.84 -11.14 -4.04
C ILE A 122 3.17 -12.13 -5.15
N SER A 123 4.46 -12.34 -5.40
CA SER A 123 4.92 -13.28 -6.43
C SER A 123 4.35 -14.69 -6.21
N VAL A 124 4.06 -15.40 -7.30
CA VAL A 124 3.62 -16.81 -7.28
C VAL A 124 4.63 -17.72 -6.57
N LYS A 125 5.91 -17.35 -6.60
CA LYS A 125 6.99 -18.11 -5.95
C LYS A 125 7.10 -17.84 -4.44
N LYS A 126 6.36 -16.85 -3.92
CA LYS A 126 6.33 -16.57 -2.49
C LYS A 126 5.22 -17.41 -1.87
N GLU A 127 5.60 -18.20 -0.88
CA GLU A 127 4.68 -19.00 -0.08
C GLU A 127 3.85 -18.11 0.86
N ASP A 128 2.78 -18.66 1.43
CA ASP A 128 1.85 -17.92 2.28
C ASP A 128 2.52 -17.36 3.53
N ILE A 129 3.65 -17.96 3.93
CA ILE A 129 4.54 -17.46 4.97
C ILE A 129 4.93 -15.98 4.82
N TYR A 130 5.01 -15.46 3.59
CA TYR A 130 5.44 -14.08 3.36
C TYR A 130 4.45 -13.04 3.90
N TRP A 131 3.15 -13.28 3.69
CA TRP A 131 2.13 -12.35 4.17
C TRP A 131 1.77 -12.64 5.64
N ILE A 132 1.95 -13.89 6.11
CA ILE A 132 1.90 -14.22 7.54
C ILE A 132 2.98 -13.41 8.29
N ASP A 133 4.22 -13.38 7.78
CA ASP A 133 5.31 -12.59 8.37
C ASP A 133 5.00 -11.09 8.37
N PHE A 134 4.31 -10.59 7.34
CA PHE A 134 3.83 -9.21 7.33
C PHE A 134 2.81 -8.98 8.45
N ALA A 135 1.83 -9.88 8.59
CA ALA A 135 0.81 -9.77 9.65
C ALA A 135 1.44 -9.78 11.05
N LEU A 136 2.45 -10.63 11.29
CA LEU A 136 3.17 -10.65 12.56
C LEU A 136 3.92 -9.34 12.83
N LYS A 137 4.67 -8.83 11.85
CA LYS A 137 5.45 -7.58 11.98
C LYS A 137 4.58 -6.36 12.22
N GLU A 138 3.42 -6.33 11.60
CA GLU A 138 2.48 -5.22 11.68
C GLU A 138 1.44 -5.42 12.80
N ASN A 139 1.65 -6.43 13.65
CA ASN A 139 0.79 -6.78 14.77
C ASN A 139 -0.70 -6.86 14.36
N ALA A 140 -0.96 -7.64 13.32
CA ALA A 140 -2.26 -7.72 12.66
C ALA A 140 -3.05 -8.96 13.07
N ILE A 141 -4.37 -8.85 12.99
CA ILE A 141 -5.30 -9.98 12.92
C ILE A 141 -5.22 -10.58 11.51
N ILE A 142 -5.23 -11.90 11.42
CA ILE A 142 -5.24 -12.63 10.14
C ILE A 142 -6.66 -13.13 9.86
N VAL A 143 -7.14 -12.97 8.63
CA VAL A 143 -8.43 -13.53 8.19
C VAL A 143 -8.23 -14.44 7.00
N THR A 144 -8.51 -15.72 7.20
CA THR A 144 -8.47 -16.78 6.16
C THR A 144 -9.24 -18.00 6.65
N HIS A 145 -9.62 -18.92 5.77
CA HIS A 145 -10.02 -20.28 6.17
C HIS A 145 -8.86 -21.27 6.23
N ASP A 146 -7.67 -20.88 5.73
CA ASP A 146 -6.53 -21.78 5.69
C ASP A 146 -6.03 -22.12 7.11
N LYS A 147 -5.68 -23.39 7.31
CA LYS A 147 -5.11 -23.92 8.54
C LYS A 147 -3.58 -23.91 8.53
N PHE A 148 -2.95 -23.48 7.44
CA PHE A 148 -1.50 -23.32 7.28
C PHE A 148 -0.72 -24.61 7.58
N LYS A 149 -1.29 -25.77 7.24
CA LYS A 149 -0.67 -27.06 7.58
C LYS A 149 0.70 -27.22 6.93
N GLU A 150 0.82 -26.80 5.67
CA GLU A 150 2.08 -26.90 4.93
C GLU A 150 3.13 -25.94 5.49
N GLU A 151 2.73 -24.73 5.84
CA GLU A 151 3.62 -23.73 6.42
C GLU A 151 4.07 -24.15 7.83
N LEU A 152 3.19 -24.76 8.62
CA LEU A 152 3.52 -25.33 9.93
C LEU A 152 4.62 -26.38 9.83
N ASP A 153 4.51 -27.27 8.84
CA ASP A 153 5.50 -28.32 8.61
C ASP A 153 6.83 -27.75 8.09
N LYS A 154 6.79 -26.71 7.25
CA LYS A 154 7.98 -26.08 6.65
C LYS A 154 8.71 -25.13 7.60
N TYR A 155 7.99 -24.44 8.49
CA TYR A 155 8.50 -23.39 9.38
C TYR A 155 8.13 -23.66 10.84
N PRO A 156 8.52 -24.82 11.42
CA PRO A 156 8.10 -25.22 12.76
C PRO A 156 8.63 -24.31 13.88
N GLU A 157 9.66 -23.50 13.59
CA GLU A 157 10.29 -22.58 14.54
C GLU A 157 9.47 -21.31 14.83
N LYS A 158 8.44 -21.01 14.03
CA LYS A 158 7.58 -19.84 14.26
C LYS A 158 6.66 -20.02 15.45
N ASP A 159 6.19 -18.90 16.02
CA ASP A 159 5.19 -18.93 17.07
C ASP A 159 3.79 -19.21 16.49
N TRP A 160 3.54 -20.48 16.18
CA TRP A 160 2.26 -20.95 15.66
C TRP A 160 1.10 -20.78 16.64
N LYS A 161 1.38 -20.69 17.94
CA LYS A 161 0.34 -20.42 18.93
C LYS A 161 -0.16 -18.98 18.80
N ASP A 162 0.75 -18.03 18.61
CA ASP A 162 0.40 -16.64 18.35
C ASP A 162 -0.30 -16.47 16.98
N ILE A 163 0.22 -17.11 15.92
CA ILE A 163 -0.42 -17.10 14.58
C ILE A 163 -1.85 -17.64 14.69
N GLU A 164 -2.06 -18.75 15.38
CA GLU A 164 -3.39 -19.35 15.55
C GLU A 164 -4.31 -18.44 16.37
N ALA A 165 -3.81 -17.84 17.46
CA ALA A 165 -4.59 -16.96 18.32
C ALA A 165 -5.09 -15.69 17.61
N ARG A 166 -4.31 -15.14 16.68
CA ARG A 166 -4.69 -13.95 15.88
C ARG A 166 -5.47 -14.29 14.60
N THR A 167 -5.67 -15.57 14.27
CA THR A 167 -6.32 -15.98 13.02
C THR A 167 -7.82 -16.17 13.19
N LEU A 168 -8.59 -15.38 12.46
CA LEU A 168 -10.05 -15.49 12.38
C LEU A 168 -10.48 -16.27 11.13
N ARG A 169 -11.14 -17.40 11.36
CA ARG A 169 -11.62 -18.31 10.30
C ARG A 169 -13.14 -18.41 10.19
N GLY A 170 -13.87 -17.57 10.91
CA GLY A 170 -15.33 -17.65 10.96
C GLY A 170 -16.05 -16.87 9.86
N HIS A 171 -15.36 -16.45 8.80
CA HIS A 171 -15.93 -15.52 7.84
C HIS A 171 -16.83 -16.23 6.81
N GLN A 172 -17.96 -15.62 6.48
CA GLN A 172 -18.91 -16.19 5.53
C GLN A 172 -19.53 -15.08 4.67
N PHE A 173 -20.07 -15.46 3.51
CA PHE A 173 -20.89 -14.60 2.69
C PHE A 173 -22.35 -15.05 2.78
N ILE A 174 -23.23 -14.15 3.23
CA ILE A 174 -24.67 -14.40 3.30
C ILE A 174 -25.37 -13.31 2.47
N SER A 175 -26.00 -13.71 1.36
CA SER A 175 -26.65 -12.78 0.43
C SER A 175 -25.71 -11.63 0.02
N ASP A 176 -24.50 -12.00 -0.44
CA ASP A 176 -23.41 -11.10 -0.85
C ASP A 176 -22.86 -10.16 0.24
N LYS A 177 -23.27 -10.32 1.49
CA LYS A 177 -22.71 -9.59 2.63
C LYS A 177 -21.65 -10.42 3.33
N PHE A 178 -20.48 -9.81 3.50
CA PHE A 178 -19.41 -10.39 4.31
C PHE A 178 -19.77 -10.31 5.80
N ILE A 179 -19.64 -11.44 6.49
CA ILE A 179 -19.90 -11.57 7.92
C ILE A 179 -18.65 -12.16 8.58
N LEU A 180 -18.13 -11.50 9.60
CA LEU A 180 -16.99 -11.98 10.40
C LEU A 180 -17.30 -11.88 11.91
N PRO A 181 -17.95 -12.91 12.50
CA PRO A 181 -18.46 -12.85 13.88
C PRO A 181 -17.37 -12.69 14.97
N GLY A 182 -16.10 -12.94 14.64
CA GLY A 182 -14.97 -12.83 15.57
C GLY A 182 -14.26 -11.47 15.57
N LEU A 183 -14.57 -10.58 14.62
CA LEU A 183 -13.97 -9.26 14.55
C LEU A 183 -14.87 -8.25 15.28
N MET A 184 -14.47 -7.90 16.49
CA MET A 184 -15.15 -6.86 17.27
C MET A 184 -14.84 -5.48 16.67
N LYS A 185 -15.75 -4.52 16.83
CA LYS A 185 -15.47 -3.12 16.51
C LYS A 185 -14.20 -2.71 17.25
N LYS A 186 -13.20 -2.16 16.53
CA LYS A 186 -11.97 -1.64 17.14
C LYS A 186 -12.43 -0.64 18.19
N LYS A 187 -12.03 -0.84 19.45
CA LYS A 187 -12.36 0.14 20.47
C LYS A 187 -11.77 1.44 19.95
N SER A 188 -12.61 2.46 19.86
CA SER A 188 -12.09 3.81 19.92
C SER A 188 -11.42 3.89 21.28
N ILE A 189 -10.11 3.61 21.31
CA ILE A 189 -9.24 4.48 22.06
C ILE A 189 -9.71 5.87 21.59
N GLN A 190 -9.93 6.80 22.52
CA GLN A 190 -9.82 8.20 22.15
C GLN A 190 -8.39 8.34 21.63
N GLU A 191 -8.17 7.94 20.39
CA GLU A 191 -7.05 8.35 19.60
C GLU A 191 -7.27 9.85 19.61
N THR A 192 -6.53 10.55 20.48
CA THR A 192 -5.71 11.64 19.96
C THR A 192 -5.31 11.16 18.58
N PRO A 193 -5.88 11.76 17.52
CA PRO A 193 -5.80 11.18 16.20
C PRO A 193 -4.32 10.86 15.97
N PRO A 194 -3.99 9.77 15.25
CA PRO A 194 -2.65 9.71 14.67
C PRO A 194 -2.38 11.11 14.11
N ASP A 195 -1.15 11.60 14.21
CA ASP A 195 -0.76 12.95 13.79
C ASP A 195 -0.91 13.12 12.26
N PHE A 196 -2.03 12.68 11.67
CA PHE A 196 -2.79 13.34 10.64
C PHE A 196 -2.92 14.82 11.02
N VAL A 197 -1.84 15.52 10.74
CA VAL A 197 -1.83 16.93 10.40
C VAL A 197 -3.01 17.11 9.44
N PRO A 198 -4.14 17.70 9.90
CA PRO A 198 -5.27 17.93 9.02
C PRO A 198 -4.78 18.70 7.80
N PHE A 199 -5.42 18.54 6.63
CA PHE A 199 -5.03 19.32 5.46
C PHE A 199 -4.94 20.81 5.79
N SER A 200 -5.79 21.31 6.70
CA SER A 200 -5.69 22.68 7.23
C SER A 200 -4.41 22.99 8.00
N LYS A 201 -3.82 22.06 8.78
CA LYS A 201 -2.50 22.26 9.38
C LYS A 201 -1.39 22.20 8.31
N PHE A 202 -1.56 21.44 7.23
CA PHE A 202 -0.62 21.44 6.10
C PHE A 202 -0.71 22.76 5.33
N GLU A 203 -1.91 23.29 5.12
CA GLU A 203 -2.14 24.62 4.54
C GLU A 203 -1.58 25.71 5.46
N GLN A 204 -1.78 25.61 6.79
CA GLN A 204 -1.16 26.51 7.76
C GLN A 204 0.37 26.40 7.73
N LEU A 205 0.94 25.19 7.68
CA LEU A 205 2.38 25.03 7.54
C LEU A 205 2.89 25.60 6.21
N ARG A 206 2.12 25.47 5.13
CA ARG A 206 2.46 26.03 3.82
C ARG A 206 2.41 27.55 3.86
N GLU A 207 1.37 28.13 4.45
CA GLU A 207 1.23 29.58 4.65
C GLU A 207 2.33 30.11 5.57
N GLU A 208 2.62 29.46 6.69
CA GLU A 208 3.72 29.81 7.61
C GLU A 208 5.08 29.68 6.93
N VAL A 209 5.29 28.65 6.08
CA VAL A 209 6.52 28.50 5.29
C VAL A 209 6.61 29.55 4.20
N GLU A 210 5.50 29.93 3.55
CA GLU A 210 5.45 31.01 2.57
C GLU A 210 5.73 32.36 3.24
N GLU A 211 5.14 32.62 4.40
CA GLU A 211 5.42 33.82 5.22
C GLU A 211 6.85 33.83 5.73
N LEU A 212 7.38 32.72 6.25
CA LEU A 212 8.78 32.61 6.65
C LEU A 212 9.72 32.77 5.46
N GLN A 213 9.39 32.22 4.29
CA GLN A 213 10.16 32.44 3.07
C GLN A 213 10.10 33.90 2.63
N GLN A 214 8.95 34.56 2.78
CA GLN A 214 8.77 35.97 2.46
C GLN A 214 9.55 36.85 3.45
N MET A 215 9.46 36.59 4.75
CA MET A 215 10.24 37.24 5.79
C MET A 215 11.74 37.00 5.61
N VAL A 216 12.17 35.79 5.26
CA VAL A 216 13.57 35.49 4.93
C VAL A 216 14.02 36.24 3.67
N ARG A 217 13.16 36.40 2.65
CA ARG A 217 13.44 37.23 1.46
C ARG A 217 13.52 38.73 1.80
N GLU A 218 12.75 39.20 2.77
CA GLU A 218 12.74 40.60 3.21
C GLU A 218 13.89 40.91 4.18
N LEU A 219 14.27 39.95 5.03
CA LEU A 219 15.39 40.05 5.99
C LEU A 219 16.74 39.71 5.36
N MET A 220 16.76 39.01 4.21
CA MET A 220 17.97 38.82 3.40
C MET A 220 17.95 39.75 2.19
N PRO A 221 18.50 40.98 2.29
CA PRO A 221 18.73 41.81 1.13
C PRO A 221 19.75 41.12 0.19
N ASN A 222 19.25 40.54 -0.90
CA ASN A 222 19.86 40.46 -2.23
C ASN A 222 21.35 40.06 -2.39
N ASN A 223 21.95 39.28 -1.49
CA ASN A 223 23.35 38.84 -1.66
C ASN A 223 23.56 37.33 -1.84
N GLN A 224 22.50 36.52 -1.86
CA GLN A 224 22.64 35.10 -2.19
C GLN A 224 22.94 34.97 -3.70
N THR A 225 24.12 34.47 -4.06
CA THR A 225 24.48 34.35 -5.48
C THR A 225 23.67 33.24 -6.14
N ASN A 226 23.38 33.34 -7.45
CA ASN A 226 22.68 32.27 -8.19
C ASN A 226 23.41 30.91 -8.06
N LEU A 227 24.71 30.92 -7.77
CA LEU A 227 25.53 29.74 -7.52
C LEU A 227 25.24 29.06 -6.18
N GLU A 228 24.96 29.83 -5.13
CA GLU A 228 24.57 29.28 -3.83
C GLU A 228 23.18 28.64 -3.91
N ILE A 229 22.24 29.29 -4.61
CA ILE A 229 20.91 28.71 -4.89
C ILE A 229 21.09 27.40 -5.69
N LEU A 230 21.95 27.40 -6.72
CA LEU A 230 22.27 26.20 -7.48
C LEU A 230 22.81 25.08 -6.59
N GLN A 231 23.75 25.38 -5.69
CA GLN A 231 24.32 24.40 -4.77
C GLN A 231 23.29 23.84 -3.80
N ALA A 232 22.45 24.69 -3.21
CA ALA A 232 21.38 24.27 -2.31
C ALA A 232 20.38 23.33 -3.01
N VAL A 233 19.89 23.73 -4.19
CA VAL A 233 18.96 22.92 -4.99
C VAL A 233 19.61 21.61 -5.43
N THR A 234 20.88 21.62 -5.81
CA THR A 234 21.60 20.40 -6.21
C THR A 234 21.75 19.44 -5.03
N ASN A 235 22.14 19.96 -3.86
CA ASN A 235 22.23 19.15 -2.64
C ASN A 235 20.87 18.56 -2.25
N GLN A 236 19.80 19.35 -2.30
CA GLN A 236 18.46 18.87 -1.99
C GLN A 236 18.01 17.77 -2.96
N ALA A 237 18.21 17.98 -4.26
CA ALA A 237 17.76 17.04 -5.30
C ALA A 237 18.56 15.72 -5.32
N LEU A 238 19.84 15.75 -4.95
CA LEU A 238 20.75 14.60 -5.08
C LEU A 238 21.22 14.00 -3.75
N SER A 239 20.85 14.58 -2.60
CA SER A 239 21.20 14.07 -1.26
C SER A 239 20.66 12.66 -1.01
N ASN A 240 21.26 11.96 -0.04
CA ASN A 240 20.82 10.64 0.45
C ASN A 240 20.76 9.56 -0.65
N GLY A 241 21.70 9.60 -1.60
CA GLY A 241 21.78 8.63 -2.69
C GLY A 241 20.68 8.76 -3.75
N LYS A 242 19.90 9.86 -3.72
CA LYS A 242 18.85 10.13 -4.71
C LYS A 242 19.46 10.33 -6.10
N ARG A 243 18.76 9.80 -7.10
CA ARG A 243 19.05 9.98 -8.52
C ARG A 243 17.93 10.81 -9.13
N ALA A 244 18.27 11.87 -9.85
CA ALA A 244 17.28 12.71 -10.52
C ALA A 244 17.37 12.52 -12.03
N GLY A 245 16.23 12.48 -12.72
CA GLY A 245 16.20 12.57 -14.17
C GLY A 245 16.70 13.95 -14.61
N THR A 246 17.67 14.01 -15.52
CA THR A 246 18.30 15.27 -15.97
C THR A 246 17.27 16.30 -16.45
N ALA A 247 16.29 15.92 -17.26
CA ALA A 247 15.27 16.86 -17.72
C ALA A 247 14.47 17.48 -16.56
N HIS A 248 14.15 16.70 -15.52
CA HIS A 248 13.43 17.19 -14.34
C HIS A 248 14.33 18.05 -13.46
N PHE A 249 15.57 17.61 -13.21
CA PHE A 249 16.56 18.37 -12.46
C PHE A 249 16.80 19.77 -13.05
N HIS A 250 16.97 19.86 -14.38
CA HIS A 250 17.16 21.14 -15.06
C HIS A 250 15.96 22.09 -14.87
N ARG A 251 14.73 21.55 -14.79
CA ARG A 251 13.53 22.34 -14.50
C ARG A 251 13.50 22.80 -13.04
N ILE A 252 13.86 21.95 -12.07
CA ILE A 252 13.91 22.37 -10.65
C ILE A 252 14.88 23.53 -10.48
N VAL A 253 16.08 23.43 -11.05
CA VAL A 253 17.07 24.52 -11.01
C VAL A 253 16.55 25.77 -11.72
N GLY A 254 15.93 25.61 -12.89
CA GLY A 254 15.31 26.71 -13.63
C GLY A 254 14.24 27.43 -12.82
N SER A 255 13.37 26.68 -12.15
CA SER A 255 12.32 27.20 -11.27
C SER A 255 12.92 28.02 -10.13
N ALA A 256 13.90 27.47 -9.41
CA ALA A 256 14.50 28.13 -8.26
C ALA A 256 15.25 29.43 -8.62
N ILE A 257 15.99 29.45 -9.73
CA ILE A 257 16.87 30.58 -10.10
C ILE A 257 16.14 31.64 -10.95
N LEU A 258 15.14 31.22 -11.72
CA LEU A 258 14.34 32.13 -12.55
C LEU A 258 13.01 32.53 -11.88
N GLY A 259 12.66 31.95 -10.74
CA GLY A 259 11.39 32.22 -10.04
C GLY A 259 10.18 31.72 -10.82
N LEU A 260 10.32 30.61 -11.56
CA LEU A 260 9.25 30.06 -12.40
C LEU A 260 8.50 28.97 -11.64
N ASP A 261 7.17 28.94 -11.74
CA ASP A 261 6.37 27.88 -11.15
C ASP A 261 6.50 26.56 -11.95
N LEU A 262 6.95 25.49 -11.30
CA LEU A 262 7.06 24.16 -11.89
C LEU A 262 5.73 23.59 -12.39
N SER A 263 4.61 23.90 -11.71
CA SER A 263 3.28 23.37 -12.03
C SER A 263 2.77 23.81 -13.41
N THR A 264 3.27 24.96 -13.88
CA THR A 264 2.83 25.60 -15.11
C THR A 264 3.70 25.26 -16.32
N TYR A 265 4.74 24.43 -16.15
CA TYR A 265 5.57 23.94 -17.25
C TYR A 265 4.81 22.94 -18.14
N PRO A 266 4.96 22.98 -19.48
CA PRO A 266 5.75 23.94 -20.27
C PRO A 266 4.97 25.18 -20.72
N LYS A 267 3.70 25.32 -20.34
CA LYS A 267 2.75 26.27 -20.95
C LYS A 267 3.10 27.74 -20.70
N SER A 268 3.50 28.09 -19.47
CA SER A 268 3.77 29.48 -19.06
C SER A 268 5.26 29.84 -19.12
N TRP A 269 6.15 28.88 -19.36
CA TRP A 269 7.57 29.09 -19.25
C TRP A 269 8.10 29.85 -20.46
N PRO A 270 8.95 30.89 -20.28
CA PRO A 270 9.44 31.68 -21.40
C PRO A 270 10.26 30.83 -22.37
N LYS A 271 10.05 31.04 -23.67
CA LYS A 271 10.87 30.40 -24.71
C LYS A 271 12.34 30.78 -24.50
N GLY A 272 13.22 29.77 -24.46
CA GLY A 272 14.65 29.99 -24.24
C GLY A 272 15.08 30.14 -22.78
N TRP A 273 14.21 29.85 -21.80
CA TRP A 273 14.54 29.90 -20.36
C TRP A 273 15.86 29.21 -19.99
N SER A 274 16.21 28.10 -20.67
CA SER A 274 17.45 27.37 -20.43
C SER A 274 18.69 28.21 -20.75
N LYS A 275 18.66 29.06 -21.79
CA LYS A 275 19.73 30.00 -22.09
C LYS A 275 19.82 31.10 -21.05
N THR A 276 18.66 31.60 -20.61
CA THR A 276 18.58 32.61 -19.55
C THR A 276 19.16 32.08 -18.24
N LEU A 277 18.86 30.82 -17.90
CA LEU A 277 19.42 30.14 -16.73
C LEU A 277 20.94 30.06 -16.80
N SER A 278 21.50 29.53 -17.91
CA SER A 278 22.95 29.46 -18.09
C SER A 278 23.62 30.83 -17.98
N LYS A 279 22.98 31.89 -18.52
CA LYS A 279 23.49 33.27 -18.41
C LYS A 279 23.50 33.77 -16.97
N LYS A 280 22.42 33.55 -16.21
CA LYS A 280 22.35 33.92 -14.78
C LYS A 280 23.37 33.18 -13.91
N LEU A 281 23.71 31.95 -14.29
CA LEU A 281 24.71 31.11 -13.63
C LEU A 281 26.15 31.40 -14.09
N GLY A 282 26.35 32.24 -15.10
CA GLY A 282 27.67 32.50 -15.68
C GLY A 282 28.29 31.30 -16.42
N PHE A 283 27.47 30.32 -16.82
CA PHE A 283 27.94 29.12 -17.50
C PHE A 283 28.31 29.43 -18.95
N LYS A 284 29.57 29.15 -19.33
CA LYS A 284 30.10 29.36 -20.69
C LYS A 284 29.92 28.15 -21.61
N GLY A 285 29.57 26.99 -21.06
CA GLY A 285 29.45 25.70 -21.77
C GLY A 285 28.09 25.03 -21.58
N LYS A 286 28.02 23.72 -21.83
CA LYS A 286 26.79 22.96 -21.58
C LYS A 286 26.50 22.93 -20.08
N PHE A 287 25.22 23.05 -19.73
CA PHE A 287 24.77 23.17 -18.34
C PHE A 287 25.37 22.10 -17.40
N TYR A 288 25.31 20.83 -17.79
CA TYR A 288 25.83 19.74 -16.96
C TYR A 288 27.35 19.69 -16.87
N GLU A 289 28.06 20.08 -17.93
CA GLU A 289 29.53 20.12 -17.92
C GLU A 289 30.02 21.21 -16.96
N GLU A 290 29.37 22.38 -16.97
CA GLU A 290 29.69 23.48 -16.06
C GLU A 290 29.24 23.19 -14.62
N LEU A 291 28.08 22.56 -14.43
CA LEU A 291 27.61 22.13 -13.12
C LEU A 291 28.60 21.16 -12.44
N ILE A 292 29.11 20.19 -13.19
CA ILE A 292 30.08 19.22 -12.67
C ILE A 292 31.38 19.91 -12.25
N LYS A 293 31.85 20.90 -13.03
CA LYS A 293 33.07 21.67 -12.70
C LYS A 293 32.92 22.52 -11.44
N GLN A 294 31.74 23.06 -11.19
CA GLN A 294 31.49 24.00 -10.10
C GLN A 294 30.94 23.35 -8.83
N SER A 295 30.58 22.07 -8.88
CA SER A 295 30.07 21.33 -7.73
C SER A 295 31.19 20.94 -6.76
N SER A 296 30.98 21.18 -5.47
CA SER A 296 31.90 20.74 -4.40
C SER A 296 31.86 19.23 -4.15
N LYS A 297 30.77 18.56 -4.54
CA LYS A 297 30.61 17.10 -4.50
C LYS A 297 30.69 16.52 -5.91
N LYS A 298 31.25 15.32 -6.04
CA LYS A 298 31.40 14.68 -7.34
C LYS A 298 30.03 14.32 -7.90
N ILE A 299 29.73 14.82 -9.09
CA ILE A 299 28.47 14.57 -9.79
C ILE A 299 28.73 13.61 -10.94
N CYS A 300 27.93 12.55 -11.02
CA CYS A 300 27.96 11.57 -12.10
C CYS A 300 26.66 11.62 -12.91
N VAL A 301 26.79 11.37 -14.22
CA VAL A 301 25.65 11.26 -15.15
C VAL A 301 25.70 9.89 -15.82
N THR A 302 24.61 9.12 -15.72
CA THR A 302 24.49 7.80 -16.35
C THR A 302 23.30 7.74 -17.30
N THR A 303 23.40 6.90 -18.32
CA THR A 303 22.28 6.63 -19.22
C THR A 303 21.77 5.21 -18.94
N LYS A 304 20.51 5.07 -18.54
CA LYS A 304 19.86 3.79 -18.28
C LYS A 304 18.54 3.73 -19.05
N LYS A 305 18.37 2.72 -19.90
CA LYS A 305 17.15 2.51 -20.72
C LYS A 305 16.70 3.78 -21.48
N GLY A 306 17.64 4.50 -22.10
CA GLY A 306 17.35 5.73 -22.86
C GLY A 306 17.13 7.00 -22.01
N THR A 307 17.08 6.89 -20.67
CA THR A 307 16.90 8.04 -19.77
C THR A 307 18.24 8.43 -19.14
N LYS A 308 18.56 9.73 -19.16
CA LYS A 308 19.76 10.28 -18.51
C LYS A 308 19.45 10.71 -17.08
N GLU A 309 20.19 10.13 -16.13
CA GLU A 309 20.08 10.40 -14.69
C GLU A 309 21.34 11.11 -14.18
N ILE A 310 21.18 11.98 -13.18
CA ILE A 310 22.23 12.70 -12.48
C ILE A 310 22.17 12.35 -10.99
N PHE A 311 23.32 12.15 -10.35
CA PHE A 311 23.44 11.77 -8.93
C PHE A 311 24.82 12.12 -8.36
N TYR A 312 24.92 12.14 -7.04
CA TYR A 312 26.24 12.22 -6.39
C TYR A 312 26.95 10.88 -6.42
N CYS A 313 28.21 10.94 -6.83
CA CYS A 313 29.22 9.91 -6.65
C CYS A 313 30.38 10.52 -5.82
#